data_AF-A0A9E3P380-F1
#
_entry.id   AF-A0A9E3P380-F1
#
_cell.length_a   1.000
_cell.length_b   1.000
_cell.length_c   1.000
_cell.angle_alpha   90.00
_cell.angle_beta   90.00
_cell.angle_gamma   90.00
#
_symmetry.space_group_name_H-M   'P 1'
#
loop_
_entity.id
_entity.type
_entity.pdbx_description
1 polymer ?
#
loop_
_entity_poly.entity_id
_entity_poly.type
_entity_poly.pdbx_seq_one_letter_code
_entity_poly.pdbx_strand_id
1 'polypeptide(L)'
;MSKNVLAVALASSFVVGFVVGCSDDGDAPAAPEAPPVVIGPADPPPGADQDASLPELNLPVEPPAPAAVDAGPDVQPSEVDPGPTLGARIWGVDEDGRLVNFRVNAAGTVSVKLITGLATNEKLLGVDFRPANGLMYGLGSSSRIYTIDRTTGEATVVGDGAAFTPAVAGQAHGFDFNPVADRIRLHTDVDQDLRIDPNTGKVAGVDAPLAFATGDVNEGQSPNVVGTAYTNSVNPAPATTVLYAIDSTRDLLVRLNNPNDGMIQTLGSLGIDVDQAAGFDITGAGVAYAVLKVGPETALYTIDLTTAAATKVGVLGYPVGLTGIAVEP
;
A
#
# COMPACT_ATOMS: atom_id res chain seq x y z
N MET A 1 2.50 -24.10 -45.03
CA MET A 1 1.25 -23.31 -44.90
C MET A 1 1.66 -21.87 -44.67
N SER A 2 1.49 -21.04 -45.69
CA SER A 2 1.85 -19.61 -45.68
C SER A 2 0.76 -18.80 -44.98
N LYS A 3 1.14 -17.84 -44.12
CA LYS A 3 0.24 -16.82 -43.59
C LYS A 3 0.83 -15.44 -43.87
N ASN A 4 0.13 -14.71 -44.74
CA ASN A 4 0.29 -13.29 -45.02
C ASN A 4 -0.03 -12.46 -43.77
N VAL A 5 0.76 -11.41 -43.51
CA VAL A 5 0.35 -10.30 -42.65
C VAL A 5 0.43 -9.01 -43.49
N LEU A 6 -0.71 -8.33 -43.55
CA LEU A 6 -0.96 -7.09 -44.26
C LEU A 6 -0.59 -5.92 -43.34
N ALA A 7 0.32 -5.06 -43.80
CA ALA A 7 0.68 -3.81 -43.13
C ALA A 7 -0.30 -2.70 -43.51
N VAL A 8 -0.81 -1.96 -42.51
CA VAL A 8 -1.59 -0.73 -42.70
C VAL A 8 -0.74 0.43 -42.20
N ALA A 9 -0.40 1.34 -43.10
CA ALA A 9 0.26 2.61 -42.81
C ALA A 9 -0.80 3.71 -42.68
N LEU A 10 -0.74 4.50 -41.60
CA LEU A 10 -1.50 5.74 -41.43
C LEU A 10 -0.55 6.92 -41.66
N ALA A 11 -0.86 7.73 -42.66
CA ALA A 11 -0.15 8.96 -43.01
C ALA A 11 -0.76 10.15 -42.26
N SER A 12 0.07 10.93 -41.56
CA SER A 12 -0.27 12.26 -41.05
C SER A 12 0.20 13.33 -42.03
N SER A 13 -0.75 14.09 -42.60
CA SER A 13 -0.47 15.32 -43.35
C SER A 13 -0.45 16.51 -42.40
N PHE A 14 0.68 17.24 -42.40
CA PHE A 14 0.84 18.53 -41.74
C PHE A 14 0.65 19.63 -42.79
N VAL A 15 -0.31 20.54 -42.58
CA VAL A 15 -0.52 21.71 -43.44
C VAL A 15 0.05 22.95 -42.74
N VAL A 16 1.00 23.59 -43.41
CA VAL A 16 1.54 24.91 -43.07
C VAL A 16 0.64 25.98 -43.68
N GLY A 17 0.28 27.00 -42.90
CA GLY A 17 -0.49 28.13 -43.44
C GLY A 17 -0.66 29.31 -42.49
N PHE A 18 0.20 30.32 -42.71
CA PHE A 18 -0.13 31.75 -42.69
C PHE A 18 -0.24 32.50 -41.33
N VAL A 19 0.73 33.41 -41.14
CA VAL A 19 0.70 34.52 -40.17
C VAL A 19 0.11 35.74 -40.86
N VAL A 20 -0.95 36.32 -40.29
CA VAL A 20 -1.41 37.69 -40.59
C VAL A 20 -1.56 38.40 -39.25
N GLY A 21 -0.75 39.45 -39.07
CA GLY A 21 -1.02 40.48 -38.08
C GLY A 21 -1.92 41.55 -38.69
N CYS A 22 -2.91 42.00 -37.92
CA CYS A 22 -3.49 43.33 -38.01
C CYS A 22 -3.88 43.77 -36.61
N SER A 23 -3.46 44.99 -36.26
CA SER A 23 -3.91 45.80 -35.14
C SER A 23 -5.42 46.03 -35.19
N ASP A 24 -6.05 46.20 -34.03
CA ASP A 24 -7.03 47.28 -33.82
C ASP A 24 -7.25 47.53 -32.33
N ASP A 25 -7.04 48.79 -31.95
CA ASP A 25 -7.38 49.39 -30.66
C ASP A 25 -8.91 49.50 -30.57
N GLY A 26 -9.51 48.97 -29.50
CA GLY A 26 -10.95 48.96 -29.29
C GLY A 26 -11.32 49.18 -27.83
N ASP A 27 -11.55 50.45 -27.51
CA ASP A 27 -12.08 51.03 -26.28
C ASP A 27 -13.34 50.31 -25.78
N ALA A 28 -13.38 49.94 -24.49
CA ALA A 28 -14.56 49.34 -23.84
C ALA A 28 -15.11 50.30 -22.77
N PRO A 29 -16.39 50.71 -22.85
CA PRO A 29 -16.95 51.69 -21.94
C PRO A 29 -17.27 51.10 -20.56
N ALA A 30 -17.07 51.90 -19.53
CA ALA A 30 -17.40 51.61 -18.13
C ALA A 30 -18.91 51.34 -17.94
N ALA A 31 -19.23 50.30 -17.17
CA ALA A 31 -20.58 50.01 -16.72
C ALA A 31 -21.04 51.01 -15.63
N PRO A 32 -22.33 51.40 -15.57
CA PRO A 32 -22.82 52.34 -14.58
C PRO A 32 -23.00 51.69 -13.19
N GLU A 33 -22.56 52.41 -12.15
CA GLU A 33 -22.79 52.07 -10.74
C GLU A 33 -24.28 52.06 -10.39
N ALA A 34 -24.72 51.03 -9.64
CA ALA A 34 -26.04 50.96 -9.05
C ALA A 34 -26.12 51.80 -7.76
N PRO A 35 -27.25 52.48 -7.47
CA PRO A 35 -27.39 53.30 -6.27
C PRO A 35 -27.49 52.46 -4.99
N PRO A 36 -27.10 53.01 -3.83
CA PRO A 36 -27.05 52.26 -2.56
C PRO A 36 -28.46 51.98 -2.02
N VAL A 37 -28.67 50.74 -1.55
CA VAL A 37 -29.87 50.31 -0.82
C VAL A 37 -29.79 50.84 0.61
N VAL A 38 -30.74 51.69 1.00
CA VAL A 38 -30.93 52.16 2.37
C VAL A 38 -31.69 51.09 3.15
N ILE A 39 -31.05 50.45 4.13
CA ILE A 39 -31.70 49.54 5.08
C ILE A 39 -32.10 50.35 6.31
N GLY A 40 -33.41 50.58 6.48
CA GLY A 40 -33.97 51.14 7.72
C GLY A 40 -33.99 50.10 8.84
N PRO A 41 -34.01 50.52 10.12
CA PRO A 41 -34.02 49.60 11.25
C PRO A 41 -35.35 48.83 11.31
N ALA A 42 -35.26 47.52 11.53
CA ALA A 42 -36.41 46.67 11.75
C ALA A 42 -37.00 46.93 13.15
N ASP A 43 -38.32 47.13 13.23
CA ASP A 43 -39.07 47.22 14.48
C ASP A 43 -39.03 45.88 15.24
N PRO A 44 -38.91 45.87 16.58
CA PRO A 44 -39.03 44.66 17.38
C PRO A 44 -40.53 44.28 17.54
N PRO A 45 -40.88 42.98 17.50
CA PRO A 45 -42.24 42.56 17.79
C PRO A 45 -42.56 42.71 19.30
N PRO A 46 -43.83 42.99 19.65
CA PRO A 46 -44.26 43.20 21.03
C PRO A 46 -44.30 41.88 21.80
N GLY A 47 -43.96 41.97 23.09
CA GLY A 47 -43.80 40.84 23.98
C GLY A 47 -45.10 40.25 24.53
N ALA A 48 -44.93 39.00 24.95
CA ALA A 48 -45.41 38.36 26.17
C ALA A 48 -46.88 37.90 26.31
N ASP A 49 -46.93 36.68 26.85
CA ASP A 49 -47.99 35.99 27.58
C ASP A 49 -49.13 35.37 26.76
N GLN A 50 -49.10 34.03 26.62
CA GLN A 50 -50.15 33.16 27.20
C GLN A 50 -49.63 31.74 27.49
N ASP A 51 -49.83 31.38 28.75
CA ASP A 51 -49.89 30.04 29.33
C ASP A 51 -50.81 29.12 28.51
N ALA A 52 -50.24 28.10 27.88
CA ALA A 52 -50.98 26.99 27.28
C ALA A 52 -50.20 25.70 27.51
N SER A 53 -50.52 25.05 28.63
CA SER A 53 -50.19 23.66 28.93
C SER A 53 -50.51 22.72 27.76
N LEU A 54 -49.48 22.19 27.11
CA LEU A 54 -49.60 21.10 26.14
C LEU A 54 -49.76 19.76 26.89
N PRO A 55 -50.60 18.83 26.42
CA PRO A 55 -50.68 17.50 27.02
C PRO A 55 -49.41 16.70 26.72
N GLU A 56 -48.82 16.08 27.74
CA GLU A 56 -47.69 15.17 27.59
C GLU A 56 -48.10 13.99 26.69
N LEU A 57 -47.42 13.83 25.55
CA LEU A 57 -47.57 12.63 24.73
C LEU A 57 -46.80 11.50 25.41
N ASN A 58 -47.55 10.55 25.95
CA ASN A 58 -47.05 9.32 26.56
C ASN A 58 -46.39 8.44 25.47
N LEU A 59 -45.10 8.63 25.24
CA LEU A 59 -44.28 7.75 24.39
C LEU A 59 -44.06 6.41 25.12
N PRO A 60 -44.13 5.28 24.42
CA PRO A 60 -43.88 3.97 25.04
C PRO A 60 -42.44 3.89 25.57
N VAL A 61 -42.31 3.44 26.82
CA VAL A 61 -41.04 3.15 27.49
C VAL A 61 -40.26 2.11 26.67
N GLU A 62 -39.03 2.46 26.28
CA GLU A 62 -38.10 1.57 25.60
C GLU A 62 -37.85 0.32 26.46
N PRO A 63 -37.93 -0.91 25.89
CA PRO A 63 -37.65 -2.11 26.65
C PRO A 63 -36.18 -2.12 27.10
N PRO A 64 -35.86 -2.67 28.28
CA PRO A 64 -34.50 -2.69 28.80
C PRO A 64 -33.58 -3.44 27.85
N ALA A 65 -32.40 -2.85 27.58
CA ALA A 65 -31.34 -3.48 26.82
C ALA A 65 -31.04 -4.89 27.39
N PRO A 66 -30.79 -5.90 26.53
CA PRO A 66 -30.44 -7.22 27.00
C PRO A 66 -29.17 -7.16 27.85
N ALA A 67 -29.20 -7.83 29.01
CA ALA A 67 -28.08 -7.92 29.91
C ALA A 67 -26.83 -8.40 29.17
N ALA A 68 -25.74 -7.65 29.29
CA ALA A 68 -24.44 -8.04 28.79
C ALA A 68 -24.08 -9.42 29.35
N VAL A 69 -23.83 -10.37 28.47
CA VAL A 69 -23.17 -11.62 28.85
C VAL A 69 -21.76 -11.26 29.31
N ASP A 70 -21.45 -11.62 30.55
CA ASP A 70 -20.13 -11.53 31.16
C ASP A 70 -19.12 -12.30 30.30
N ALA A 71 -18.46 -11.58 29.38
CA ALA A 71 -17.25 -12.06 28.76
C ALA A 71 -16.21 -12.06 29.88
N GLY A 72 -15.91 -13.26 30.39
CA GLY A 72 -14.91 -13.49 31.42
C GLY A 72 -13.60 -12.74 31.13
N PRO A 73 -12.75 -12.55 32.15
CA PRO A 73 -11.69 -11.54 32.16
C PRO A 73 -10.94 -11.52 30.83
N ASP A 74 -10.99 -10.36 30.17
CA ASP A 74 -10.29 -10.06 28.94
C ASP A 74 -8.81 -10.40 29.12
N VAL A 75 -8.40 -11.56 28.61
CA VAL A 75 -6.98 -11.92 28.58
C VAL A 75 -6.39 -11.15 27.42
N GLN A 76 -6.00 -9.90 27.70
CA GLN A 76 -5.05 -9.17 26.89
C GLN A 76 -3.84 -10.09 26.68
N PRO A 77 -3.51 -10.51 25.43
CA PRO A 77 -2.30 -11.26 25.21
C PRO A 77 -1.13 -10.38 25.64
N SER A 78 -0.38 -10.84 26.63
CA SER A 78 0.80 -10.17 27.16
C SER A 78 1.74 -9.77 26.02
N GLU A 79 1.91 -8.47 25.79
CA GLU A 79 2.83 -7.85 24.83
C GLU A 79 4.28 -7.92 25.32
N VAL A 80 4.73 -9.10 25.73
CA VAL A 80 6.16 -9.36 25.87
C VAL A 80 6.59 -10.09 24.62
N ASP A 81 7.13 -9.33 23.67
CA ASP A 81 7.78 -9.87 22.49
C ASP A 81 9.02 -10.68 22.90
N PRO A 82 9.08 -11.99 22.64
CA PRO A 82 10.18 -12.85 23.09
C PRO A 82 11.47 -12.70 22.26
N GLY A 83 11.57 -11.67 21.42
CA GLY A 83 12.73 -11.40 20.57
C GLY A 83 12.80 -12.27 19.31
N PRO A 84 13.76 -11.98 18.42
CA PRO A 84 13.76 -12.39 17.01
C PRO A 84 13.96 -13.90 16.77
N THR A 85 14.16 -14.70 17.81
CA THR A 85 14.35 -16.15 17.71
C THR A 85 13.22 -16.97 18.32
N LEU A 86 12.15 -16.34 18.86
CA LEU A 86 11.03 -17.08 19.44
C LEU A 86 9.63 -16.51 19.16
N GLY A 87 9.35 -16.12 17.91
CA GLY A 87 7.97 -15.89 17.46
C GLY A 87 7.65 -14.45 17.09
N ALA A 88 8.47 -13.86 16.22
CA ALA A 88 8.16 -12.62 15.51
C ALA A 88 6.71 -12.66 14.99
N ARG A 89 6.02 -11.53 15.11
CA ARG A 89 4.66 -11.39 14.59
C ARG A 89 4.74 -10.87 13.16
N ILE A 90 4.02 -11.53 12.28
CA ILE A 90 3.83 -11.09 10.91
C ILE A 90 2.42 -10.56 10.80
N TRP A 91 2.31 -9.38 10.22
CA TRP A 91 1.08 -8.74 9.81
C TRP A 91 0.92 -8.90 8.30
N GLY A 92 -0.31 -8.91 7.82
CA GLY A 92 -0.60 -8.93 6.40
C GLY A 92 -2.00 -8.41 6.12
N VAL A 93 -2.26 -8.15 4.85
CA VAL A 93 -3.55 -7.68 4.37
C VAL A 93 -4.10 -8.66 3.36
N ASP A 94 -5.41 -8.85 3.34
CA ASP A 94 -6.07 -9.80 2.44
C ASP A 94 -6.93 -9.10 1.37
N GLU A 95 -7.36 -9.89 0.38
CA GLU A 95 -8.19 -9.41 -0.73
C GLU A 95 -9.59 -8.95 -0.31
N ASP A 96 -10.04 -9.35 0.88
CA ASP A 96 -11.34 -9.03 1.47
C ASP A 96 -11.30 -7.76 2.35
N GLY A 97 -10.16 -7.07 2.41
CA GLY A 97 -10.00 -5.84 3.20
C GLY A 97 -9.84 -6.09 4.69
N ARG A 98 -9.16 -7.18 5.08
CA ARG A 98 -8.86 -7.50 6.47
C ARG A 98 -7.37 -7.42 6.77
N LEU A 99 -7.07 -6.99 7.99
CA LEU A 99 -5.76 -7.05 8.61
C LEU A 99 -5.64 -8.41 9.31
N VAL A 100 -4.62 -9.16 8.93
CA VAL A 100 -4.32 -10.51 9.43
C VAL A 100 -3.01 -10.46 10.19
N ASN A 101 -2.90 -11.18 11.30
CA ASN A 101 -1.60 -11.40 11.92
C ASN A 101 -1.45 -12.81 12.51
N PHE A 102 -0.21 -13.27 12.56
CA PHE A 102 0.17 -14.57 13.11
C PHE A 102 1.60 -14.52 13.63
N ARG A 103 1.98 -15.49 14.46
CA ARG A 103 3.38 -15.65 14.88
C ARG A 103 4.09 -16.64 13.97
N VAL A 104 5.37 -16.41 13.72
CA VAL A 104 6.22 -17.30 12.90
C VAL A 104 6.17 -18.76 13.37
N ASN A 105 6.17 -18.99 14.69
CA ASN A 105 6.11 -20.34 15.28
C ASN A 105 4.68 -20.92 15.38
N ALA A 106 3.67 -20.19 14.91
CA ALA A 106 2.26 -20.58 14.95
C ALA A 106 1.50 -20.08 13.71
N ALA A 107 2.11 -20.18 12.51
CA ALA A 107 1.51 -19.69 11.26
C ALA A 107 0.13 -20.32 10.93
N GLY A 108 -0.18 -21.47 11.51
CA GLY A 108 -1.50 -22.11 11.44
C GLY A 108 -2.60 -21.42 12.26
N THR A 109 -2.27 -20.43 13.09
CA THR A 109 -3.22 -19.71 13.95
C THR A 109 -3.14 -18.22 13.67
N VAL A 110 -4.19 -17.70 13.05
CA VAL A 110 -4.26 -16.31 12.62
C VAL A 110 -5.30 -15.52 13.44
N SER A 111 -5.03 -14.24 13.63
CA SER A 111 -5.99 -13.24 14.11
C SER A 111 -6.37 -12.34 12.94
N VAL A 112 -7.65 -11.98 12.83
CA VAL A 112 -8.19 -11.23 11.69
C VAL A 112 -9.04 -10.08 12.20
N LYS A 113 -8.93 -8.93 11.53
CA LYS A 113 -9.67 -7.72 11.84
C LYS A 113 -10.08 -6.99 10.56
N LEU A 114 -11.27 -6.43 10.52
CA LEU A 114 -11.70 -5.62 9.38
C LEU A 114 -10.89 -4.32 9.32
N ILE A 115 -10.48 -3.92 8.11
CA ILE A 115 -9.89 -2.61 7.88
C ILE A 115 -11.00 -1.61 7.58
N THR A 116 -10.95 -0.45 8.23
CA THR A 116 -11.87 0.67 8.03
C THR A 116 -11.09 1.92 7.63
N GLY A 117 -11.78 3.01 7.24
CA GLY A 117 -11.13 4.29 6.93
C GLY A 117 -10.51 4.42 5.53
N LEU A 118 -10.55 3.36 4.72
CA LEU A 118 -10.17 3.40 3.30
C LEU A 118 -11.19 4.18 2.47
N ALA A 119 -10.76 4.67 1.30
CA ALA A 119 -11.69 5.25 0.32
C ALA A 119 -12.70 4.20 -0.19
N THR A 120 -13.84 4.67 -0.70
CA THR A 120 -14.90 3.78 -1.22
C THR A 120 -14.36 2.85 -2.31
N ASN A 121 -14.64 1.55 -2.16
CA ASN A 121 -14.19 0.48 -3.06
C ASN A 121 -12.66 0.33 -3.17
N GLU A 122 -11.91 0.79 -2.17
CA GLU A 122 -10.47 0.59 -2.08
C GLU A 122 -10.12 -0.60 -1.18
N LYS A 123 -9.07 -1.33 -1.56
CA LYS A 123 -8.43 -2.36 -0.74
C LYS A 123 -6.94 -2.07 -0.61
N LEU A 124 -6.26 -2.74 0.31
CA LEU A 124 -4.81 -2.66 0.41
C LEU A 124 -4.12 -3.71 -0.47
N LEU A 125 -3.04 -3.28 -1.12
CA LEU A 125 -2.21 -4.05 -2.04
C LEU A 125 -0.85 -4.44 -1.46
N GLY A 126 -0.50 -3.90 -0.28
CA GLY A 126 0.80 -4.08 0.38
C GLY A 126 0.82 -3.35 1.71
N VAL A 127 1.65 -3.81 2.65
CA VAL A 127 1.88 -3.16 3.94
C VAL A 127 3.34 -3.29 4.34
N ASP A 128 3.86 -2.30 5.07
CA ASP A 128 5.18 -2.37 5.70
C ASP A 128 5.28 -1.39 6.89
N PHE A 129 6.23 -1.63 7.79
CA PHE A 129 6.55 -0.76 8.92
C PHE A 129 7.62 0.26 8.56
N ARG A 130 7.35 1.54 8.84
CA ARG A 130 8.37 2.58 8.74
C ARG A 130 9.30 2.52 9.95
N PRO A 131 10.60 2.18 9.81
CA PRO A 131 11.48 2.04 10.98
C PRO A 131 11.60 3.33 11.79
N ALA A 132 11.58 4.49 11.13
CA ALA A 132 11.74 5.79 11.77
C ALA A 132 10.66 6.15 12.82
N ASN A 133 9.46 5.59 12.72
CA ASN A 133 8.35 5.87 13.65
C ASN A 133 7.57 4.64 14.14
N GLY A 134 7.87 3.45 13.63
CA GLY A 134 7.22 2.19 14.02
C GLY A 134 5.77 2.05 13.56
N LEU A 135 5.25 2.98 12.75
CA LEU A 135 3.89 2.89 12.23
C LEU A 135 3.83 1.93 11.04
N MET A 136 2.73 1.19 10.94
CA MET A 136 2.40 0.40 9.76
C MET A 136 1.80 1.32 8.70
N TYR A 137 2.31 1.21 7.47
CA TYR A 137 1.77 1.87 6.29
C TYR A 137 1.20 0.83 5.33
N GLY A 138 0.23 1.24 4.51
CA GLY A 138 -0.37 0.43 3.47
C GLY A 138 -0.50 1.14 2.14
N LEU A 139 -0.34 0.40 1.05
CA LEU A 139 -0.61 0.82 -0.32
C LEU A 139 -2.07 0.53 -0.66
N GLY A 140 -2.85 1.57 -0.94
CA GLY A 140 -4.22 1.43 -1.41
C GLY A 140 -4.33 1.20 -2.92
N SER A 141 -5.33 0.44 -3.34
CA SER A 141 -5.61 0.12 -4.74
C SER A 141 -6.00 1.31 -5.61
N SER A 142 -6.25 2.47 -5.00
CA SER A 142 -6.47 3.75 -5.70
C SER A 142 -5.23 4.65 -5.70
N SER A 143 -4.03 4.08 -5.52
CA SER A 143 -2.75 4.81 -5.45
C SER A 143 -2.70 5.82 -4.31
N ARG A 144 -3.15 5.42 -3.11
CA ARG A 144 -3.02 6.19 -1.88
C ARG A 144 -2.14 5.46 -0.89
N ILE A 145 -1.53 6.21 0.02
CA ILE A 145 -0.81 5.65 1.16
C ILE A 145 -1.64 5.90 2.41
N TYR A 146 -1.71 4.88 3.26
CA TYR A 146 -2.39 4.93 4.56
C TYR A 146 -1.41 4.60 5.67
N THR A 147 -1.62 5.14 6.87
CA THR A 147 -1.16 4.51 8.12
C THR A 147 -2.28 3.62 8.65
N ILE A 148 -1.95 2.55 9.35
CA ILE A 148 -2.92 1.57 9.86
C ILE A 148 -2.72 1.39 11.37
N ASP A 149 -3.78 1.60 12.14
CA ASP A 149 -3.80 1.22 13.54
C ASP A 149 -4.01 -0.30 13.65
N ARG A 150 -2.99 -1.00 14.13
CA ARG A 150 -2.99 -2.47 14.28
C ARG A 150 -4.00 -2.99 15.30
N THR A 151 -4.36 -2.16 16.28
CA THR A 151 -5.27 -2.49 17.37
C THR A 151 -6.72 -2.34 16.93
N THR A 152 -7.05 -1.28 16.21
CA THR A 152 -8.44 -0.98 15.79
C THR A 152 -8.75 -1.40 14.35
N GLY A 153 -7.73 -1.55 13.49
CA GLY A 153 -7.89 -1.78 12.06
C GLY A 153 -8.20 -0.50 11.26
N GLU A 154 -8.17 0.66 11.90
CA GLU A 154 -8.49 1.93 11.25
C GLU A 154 -7.31 2.41 10.38
N ALA A 155 -7.57 2.61 9.09
CA ALA A 155 -6.64 3.21 8.14
C ALA A 155 -6.86 4.73 8.07
N THR A 156 -5.78 5.50 8.19
CA THR A 156 -5.78 6.96 8.04
C THR A 156 -4.97 7.34 6.81
N VAL A 157 -5.56 8.11 5.90
CA VAL A 157 -4.85 8.50 4.67
C VAL A 157 -3.68 9.44 4.97
N VAL A 158 -2.56 9.23 4.28
CA VAL A 158 -1.34 10.05 4.41
C VAL A 158 -1.42 11.26 3.49
N GLY A 159 -0.89 12.40 3.95
CA GLY A 159 -0.79 13.61 3.17
C GLY A 159 -2.14 14.30 2.92
N ASP A 160 -2.35 14.79 1.71
CA ASP A 160 -3.57 15.49 1.29
C ASP A 160 -4.73 14.56 0.88
N GLY A 161 -4.51 13.24 0.95
CA GLY A 161 -5.49 12.23 0.57
C GLY A 161 -5.69 12.04 -0.94
N ALA A 162 -4.99 12.79 -1.80
CA ALA A 162 -5.06 12.58 -3.25
C ALA A 162 -4.18 11.40 -3.69
N ALA A 163 -4.65 10.67 -4.70
CA ALA A 163 -3.88 9.60 -5.33
C ALA A 163 -2.53 10.13 -5.85
N PHE A 164 -1.46 9.34 -5.68
CA PHE A 164 -0.17 9.66 -6.27
C PHE A 164 -0.16 9.35 -7.77
N THR A 165 0.76 10.00 -8.49
CA THR A 165 1.02 9.78 -9.91
C THR A 165 2.53 9.62 -10.15
N PRO A 166 2.99 8.68 -11.00
CA PRO A 166 2.21 7.69 -11.75
C PRO A 166 1.43 6.73 -10.85
N ALA A 167 0.24 6.30 -11.27
CA ALA A 167 -0.58 5.36 -10.50
C ALA A 167 0.11 3.98 -10.39
N VAL A 168 -0.24 3.23 -9.35
CA VAL A 168 0.15 1.82 -9.23
C VAL A 168 -0.37 1.05 -10.44
N ALA A 169 0.49 0.23 -11.04
CA ALA A 169 0.19 -0.60 -12.19
C ALA A 169 0.49 -2.07 -11.88
N GLY A 170 -0.08 -2.98 -12.66
CA GLY A 170 0.16 -4.41 -12.46
C GLY A 170 -0.81 -5.07 -11.49
N GLN A 171 -0.52 -6.30 -11.07
CA GLN A 171 -1.35 -7.09 -10.16
C GLN A 171 -0.61 -7.55 -8.91
N ALA A 172 0.70 -7.74 -8.99
CA ALA A 172 1.56 -8.06 -7.85
C ALA A 172 2.50 -6.90 -7.51
N HIS A 173 2.81 -6.75 -6.23
CA HIS A 173 3.48 -5.56 -5.71
C HIS A 173 4.52 -5.94 -4.63
N GLY A 174 5.73 -5.42 -4.75
CA GLY A 174 6.66 -5.28 -3.64
C GLY A 174 6.49 -3.90 -3.02
N PHE A 175 6.31 -3.83 -1.70
CA PHE A 175 6.12 -2.58 -0.96
C PHE A 175 6.93 -2.61 0.34
N ASP A 176 7.96 -1.77 0.45
CA ASP A 176 8.90 -1.85 1.59
C ASP A 176 9.59 -0.49 1.87
N PHE A 177 9.96 -0.24 3.12
CA PHE A 177 10.67 0.95 3.55
C PHE A 177 12.17 0.82 3.43
N ASN A 178 12.78 1.74 2.69
CA ASN A 178 14.21 1.96 2.79
C ASN A 178 14.55 2.66 4.13
N PRO A 179 15.21 2.00 5.09
CA PRO A 179 15.51 2.60 6.40
C PRO A 179 16.52 3.75 6.32
N VAL A 180 17.36 3.78 5.28
CA VAL A 180 18.41 4.81 5.11
C VAL A 180 17.84 6.07 4.46
N ALA A 181 17.05 5.92 3.40
CA ALA A 181 16.47 7.03 2.67
C ALA A 181 15.14 7.53 3.28
N ASP A 182 14.55 6.73 4.17
CA ASP A 182 13.21 6.97 4.73
C ASP A 182 12.18 7.19 3.60
N ARG A 183 12.15 6.24 2.66
CA ARG A 183 11.26 6.25 1.51
C ARG A 183 10.66 4.87 1.32
N ILE A 184 9.41 4.83 0.89
CA ILE A 184 8.75 3.61 0.46
C ILE A 184 9.25 3.29 -0.95
N ARG A 185 9.63 2.04 -1.19
CA ARG A 185 9.87 1.46 -2.51
C ARG A 185 8.63 0.70 -2.94
N LEU A 186 8.22 0.92 -4.18
CA LEU A 186 7.16 0.18 -4.84
C LEU A 186 7.70 -0.44 -6.12
N HIS A 187 7.68 -1.77 -6.16
CA HIS A 187 7.93 -2.59 -7.35
C HIS A 187 6.65 -3.29 -7.77
N THR A 188 6.46 -3.51 -9.07
CA THR A 188 5.30 -4.27 -9.56
C THR A 188 5.69 -5.27 -10.65
N ASP A 189 4.79 -6.21 -10.94
CA ASP A 189 4.93 -7.24 -11.99
C ASP A 189 4.95 -6.69 -13.43
N VAL A 190 4.78 -5.38 -13.60
CA VAL A 190 4.95 -4.68 -14.89
C VAL A 190 6.20 -3.81 -14.92
N ASP A 191 7.21 -4.22 -14.15
CA ASP A 191 8.54 -3.61 -14.07
C ASP A 191 8.53 -2.15 -13.59
N GLN A 192 7.45 -1.71 -12.94
CA GLN A 192 7.34 -0.37 -12.37
C GLN A 192 8.25 -0.23 -11.16
N ASP A 193 9.03 0.86 -11.09
CA ASP A 193 9.86 1.20 -9.94
C ASP A 193 9.61 2.64 -9.48
N LEU A 194 8.97 2.78 -8.31
CA LEU A 194 8.65 4.07 -7.71
C LEU A 194 9.25 4.21 -6.31
N ARG A 195 9.69 5.42 -5.99
CA ARG A 195 9.90 5.88 -4.61
C ARG A 195 8.74 6.76 -4.19
N ILE A 196 8.17 6.49 -3.03
CA ILE A 196 7.05 7.26 -2.46
C ILE A 196 7.51 7.92 -1.16
N ASP A 197 7.15 9.19 -0.97
CA ASP A 197 7.41 9.94 0.26
C ASP A 197 6.35 9.60 1.32
N PRO A 198 6.73 8.97 2.45
CA PRO A 198 5.80 8.51 3.46
C PRO A 198 5.16 9.64 4.28
N ASN A 199 5.62 10.90 4.13
CA ASN A 199 5.03 12.05 4.82
C ASN A 199 3.96 12.74 3.97
N THR A 200 4.09 12.68 2.64
CA THR A 200 3.15 13.34 1.72
C THR A 200 2.24 12.36 0.98
N GLY A 201 2.57 11.08 0.95
CA GLY A 201 1.85 10.07 0.20
C GLY A 201 2.01 10.22 -1.32
N LYS A 202 3.03 10.96 -1.79
CA LYS A 202 3.29 11.24 -3.22
C LYS A 202 4.55 10.54 -3.71
N VAL A 203 4.62 10.33 -5.03
CA VAL A 203 5.84 9.84 -5.69
C VAL A 203 6.97 10.87 -5.49
N ALA A 204 8.05 10.41 -4.87
CA ALA A 204 9.32 11.14 -4.69
C ALA A 204 10.30 10.90 -5.84
N GLY A 205 10.14 9.81 -6.59
CA GLY A 205 10.95 9.49 -7.75
C GLY A 205 10.33 8.38 -8.60
N VAL A 206 10.43 8.52 -9.92
CA VAL A 206 10.17 7.46 -10.88
C VAL A 206 11.53 6.97 -11.35
N ASP A 207 11.86 5.73 -11.00
CA ASP A 207 13.16 5.14 -11.31
C ASP A 207 13.09 4.33 -12.62
N ALA A 208 14.23 3.82 -13.09
CA ALA A 208 14.25 3.04 -14.32
C ALA A 208 13.47 1.73 -14.15
N PRO A 209 12.78 1.23 -15.19
CA PRO A 209 12.05 -0.03 -15.11
C PRO A 209 12.96 -1.19 -14.73
N LEU A 210 12.38 -2.18 -14.04
CA LEU A 210 13.11 -3.37 -13.64
C LEU A 210 13.60 -4.16 -14.85
N ALA A 211 14.88 -4.53 -14.82
CA ALA A 211 15.50 -5.38 -15.84
C ALA A 211 16.67 -6.16 -15.26
N PHE A 212 16.92 -7.37 -15.75
CA PHE A 212 18.14 -8.11 -15.41
C PHE A 212 19.38 -7.36 -15.93
N ALA A 213 20.35 -7.16 -15.04
CA ALA A 213 21.56 -6.41 -15.32
C ALA A 213 22.40 -7.02 -16.47
N THR A 214 23.21 -6.21 -17.14
CA THR A 214 24.16 -6.70 -18.13
C THR A 214 25.14 -7.70 -17.51
N GLY A 215 25.29 -8.87 -18.14
CA GLY A 215 26.09 -9.99 -17.66
C GLY A 215 25.37 -10.89 -16.65
N ASP A 216 24.12 -10.60 -16.29
CA ASP A 216 23.28 -11.52 -15.51
C ASP A 216 22.92 -12.77 -16.33
N VAL A 217 22.73 -13.91 -15.67
CA VAL A 217 22.34 -15.16 -16.33
C VAL A 217 20.97 -15.06 -17.02
N ASN A 218 20.12 -14.13 -16.57
CA ASN A 218 18.81 -13.84 -17.14
C ASN A 218 18.79 -12.52 -17.94
N GLU A 219 19.94 -11.98 -18.36
CA GLU A 219 20.00 -10.77 -19.18
C GLU A 219 19.07 -10.87 -20.41
N GLY A 220 18.32 -9.78 -20.67
CA GLY A 220 17.37 -9.69 -21.78
C GLY A 220 16.03 -10.37 -21.54
N GLN A 221 15.84 -11.00 -20.38
CA GLN A 221 14.54 -11.51 -19.94
C GLN A 221 13.74 -10.42 -19.21
N SER A 222 12.40 -10.47 -19.30
CA SER A 222 11.53 -9.62 -18.47
C SER A 222 11.45 -10.20 -17.05
N PRO A 223 11.73 -9.41 -16.00
CA PRO A 223 11.46 -9.81 -14.62
C PRO A 223 9.96 -9.98 -14.35
N ASN A 224 9.65 -10.65 -13.25
CA ASN A 224 8.32 -10.64 -12.64
C ASN A 224 8.46 -10.51 -11.13
N VAL A 225 8.74 -9.29 -10.66
CA VAL A 225 8.97 -9.01 -9.24
C VAL A 225 7.64 -8.90 -8.50
N VAL A 226 7.47 -9.78 -7.50
CA VAL A 226 6.20 -9.92 -6.74
C VAL A 226 6.35 -9.65 -5.24
N GLY A 227 7.55 -9.30 -4.80
CA GLY A 227 7.87 -8.96 -3.41
C GLY A 227 9.27 -8.34 -3.34
N THR A 228 9.45 -7.34 -2.49
CA THR A 228 10.70 -6.59 -2.33
C THR A 228 10.90 -6.31 -0.85
N ALA A 229 12.14 -6.35 -0.36
CA ALA A 229 12.46 -6.12 1.04
C ALA A 229 13.85 -5.52 1.25
N TYR A 230 13.95 -4.47 2.06
CA TYR A 230 15.22 -3.90 2.48
C TYR A 230 15.78 -4.61 3.73
N THR A 231 17.10 -4.75 3.76
CA THR A 231 17.82 -5.16 4.97
C THR A 231 17.98 -4.00 5.96
N ASN A 232 18.30 -4.33 7.21
CA ASN A 232 18.62 -3.37 8.27
C ASN A 232 17.45 -2.40 8.59
N SER A 233 16.22 -2.90 8.59
CA SER A 233 15.01 -2.18 8.98
C SER A 233 14.99 -1.89 10.49
N VAL A 234 15.85 -0.96 10.92
CA VAL A 234 16.07 -0.58 12.33
C VAL A 234 16.05 0.94 12.52
N ASN A 235 15.82 1.36 13.75
CA ASN A 235 15.91 2.75 14.20
C ASN A 235 16.83 2.84 15.43
N PRO A 236 17.91 3.65 15.42
CA PRO A 236 18.31 4.62 14.39
C PRO A 236 18.68 3.96 13.05
N ALA A 237 18.46 4.71 11.96
CA ALA A 237 18.76 4.26 10.61
C ALA A 237 20.25 3.86 10.46
N PRO A 238 20.54 2.76 9.75
CA PRO A 238 21.90 2.30 9.50
C PRO A 238 22.60 3.18 8.43
N ALA A 239 23.91 2.97 8.24
CA ALA A 239 24.65 3.62 7.16
C ALA A 239 24.34 3.03 5.78
N THR A 240 23.94 1.76 5.72
CA THR A 240 23.68 1.02 4.48
C THR A 240 22.47 0.11 4.61
N THR A 241 21.82 -0.11 3.48
CA THR A 241 20.77 -1.12 3.29
C THR A 241 20.92 -1.72 1.89
N VAL A 242 20.45 -2.94 1.72
CA VAL A 242 20.44 -3.69 0.46
C VAL A 242 19.02 -4.14 0.19
N LEU A 243 18.56 -3.95 -1.05
CA LEU A 243 17.25 -4.37 -1.52
C LEU A 243 17.32 -5.74 -2.17
N TYR A 244 16.41 -6.60 -1.75
CA TYR A 244 16.19 -7.93 -2.31
C TYR A 244 14.77 -8.00 -2.87
N ALA A 245 14.56 -8.87 -3.86
CA ALA A 245 13.24 -9.11 -4.42
C ALA A 245 13.08 -10.57 -4.87
N ILE A 246 11.82 -10.99 -4.99
CA ILE A 246 11.44 -12.32 -5.48
C ILE A 246 10.91 -12.18 -6.91
N ASP A 247 11.53 -12.90 -7.86
CA ASP A 247 10.98 -13.15 -9.20
C ASP A 247 10.24 -14.48 -9.18
N SER A 248 8.91 -14.46 -9.33
CA SER A 248 8.10 -15.70 -9.27
C SER A 248 8.00 -16.44 -10.61
N THR A 249 8.36 -15.81 -11.73
CA THR A 249 8.34 -16.52 -13.02
C THR A 249 9.51 -17.50 -13.13
N ARG A 250 10.62 -17.22 -12.46
CA ARG A 250 11.86 -18.00 -12.52
C ARG A 250 12.26 -18.61 -11.19
N ASP A 251 11.46 -18.41 -10.15
CA ASP A 251 11.73 -18.84 -8.78
C ASP A 251 13.08 -18.34 -8.27
N LEU A 252 13.34 -17.04 -8.38
CA LEU A 252 14.64 -16.45 -8.04
C LEU A 252 14.53 -15.50 -6.86
N LEU A 253 15.58 -15.52 -6.03
CA LEU A 253 15.95 -14.35 -5.25
C LEU A 253 16.88 -13.48 -6.09
N VAL A 254 16.54 -12.20 -6.21
CA VAL A 254 17.37 -11.18 -6.87
C VAL A 254 17.74 -10.08 -5.90
N ARG A 255 18.78 -9.31 -6.24
CA ARG A 255 19.26 -8.16 -5.48
C ARG A 255 19.40 -6.94 -6.39
N LEU A 256 19.10 -5.76 -5.86
CA LEU A 256 19.35 -4.48 -6.53
C LEU A 256 20.53 -3.78 -5.87
N ASN A 257 21.63 -3.63 -6.62
CA ASN A 257 22.83 -2.93 -6.13
C ASN A 257 22.60 -1.42 -6.03
N ASN A 258 21.86 -0.87 -6.99
CA ASN A 258 21.41 0.51 -7.00
C ASN A 258 19.94 0.50 -7.42
N PRO A 259 18.99 0.49 -6.47
CA PRO A 259 17.57 0.38 -6.80
C PRO A 259 17.07 1.40 -7.82
N ASN A 260 17.67 2.60 -7.88
CA ASN A 260 17.18 3.66 -8.77
C ASN A 260 17.50 3.43 -10.26
N ASP A 261 18.40 2.50 -10.61
CA ASP A 261 18.66 2.13 -12.01
C ASP A 261 17.85 0.91 -12.49
N GLY A 262 17.02 0.33 -11.62
CA GLY A 262 16.14 -0.80 -11.94
C GLY A 262 16.88 -2.11 -12.23
N MET A 263 18.22 -2.15 -12.13
CA MET A 263 18.98 -3.33 -12.50
C MET A 263 18.97 -4.37 -11.38
N ILE A 264 18.33 -5.51 -11.66
CA ILE A 264 18.29 -6.66 -10.76
C ILE A 264 19.41 -7.66 -11.12
N GLN A 265 20.01 -8.26 -10.11
CA GLN A 265 21.03 -9.29 -10.23
C GLN A 265 20.54 -10.58 -9.57
N THR A 266 20.60 -11.69 -10.31
CA THR A 266 20.23 -13.02 -9.84
C THR A 266 21.22 -13.49 -8.77
N LEU A 267 20.70 -13.84 -7.59
CA LEU A 267 21.51 -14.48 -6.53
C LEU A 267 21.42 -16.01 -6.60
N GLY A 268 20.23 -16.54 -6.86
CA GLY A 268 20.02 -17.98 -6.97
C GLY A 268 18.54 -18.35 -7.02
N SER A 269 18.28 -19.64 -7.13
CA SER A 269 16.93 -20.19 -7.12
C SER A 269 16.41 -20.38 -5.69
N LEU A 270 15.11 -20.13 -5.51
CA LEU A 270 14.35 -20.42 -4.29
C LEU A 270 14.26 -21.93 -4.02
N GLY A 271 14.41 -22.78 -5.04
CA GLY A 271 14.31 -24.25 -4.92
C GLY A 271 12.87 -24.77 -4.78
N ILE A 272 11.88 -23.92 -4.99
CA ILE A 272 10.44 -24.21 -5.00
C ILE A 272 9.80 -23.50 -6.19
N ASP A 273 8.69 -24.05 -6.70
CA ASP A 273 7.91 -23.49 -7.83
C ASP A 273 6.85 -22.54 -7.28
N VAL A 274 7.09 -21.23 -7.35
CA VAL A 274 6.27 -20.18 -6.74
C VAL A 274 5.17 -19.76 -7.72
N ASP A 275 3.92 -20.13 -7.43
CA ASP A 275 2.78 -19.67 -8.24
C ASP A 275 2.50 -18.18 -8.02
N GLN A 276 2.61 -17.74 -6.76
CA GLN A 276 2.29 -16.38 -6.32
C GLN A 276 3.02 -16.08 -5.01
N ALA A 277 3.52 -14.85 -4.85
CA ALA A 277 3.93 -14.33 -3.56
C ALA A 277 2.86 -13.40 -3.00
N ALA A 278 2.55 -13.55 -1.73
CA ALA A 278 1.73 -12.60 -1.00
C ALA A 278 2.56 -11.46 -0.40
N GLY A 279 3.86 -11.65 -0.21
CA GLY A 279 4.76 -10.63 0.29
C GLY A 279 6.09 -11.20 0.76
N PHE A 280 7.07 -10.33 0.96
CA PHE A 280 8.43 -10.62 1.34
C PHE A 280 8.92 -9.47 2.22
N ASP A 281 9.54 -9.77 3.36
CA ASP A 281 10.04 -8.77 4.29
C ASP A 281 11.25 -9.32 5.07
N ILE A 282 12.17 -8.43 5.47
CA ILE A 282 13.40 -8.72 6.18
C ILE A 282 13.41 -7.96 7.50
N THR A 283 13.44 -8.70 8.60
CA THR A 283 13.57 -8.13 9.95
C THR A 283 14.82 -7.27 10.10
N GLY A 284 14.83 -6.36 11.09
CA GLY A 284 16.04 -5.62 11.45
C GLY A 284 17.25 -6.49 11.83
N ALA A 285 17.01 -7.73 12.25
CA ALA A 285 18.04 -8.74 12.53
C ALA A 285 18.54 -9.50 11.28
N GLY A 286 17.97 -9.24 10.11
CA GLY A 286 18.37 -9.86 8.83
C GLY A 286 17.71 -11.19 8.52
N VAL A 287 16.69 -11.61 9.28
CA VAL A 287 15.88 -12.80 8.95
C VAL A 287 14.84 -12.42 7.92
N ALA A 288 14.86 -13.09 6.77
CA ALA A 288 13.96 -12.85 5.65
C ALA A 288 12.79 -13.84 5.64
N TYR A 289 11.57 -13.33 5.57
CA TYR A 289 10.34 -14.11 5.55
C TYR A 289 9.56 -13.81 4.27
N ALA A 290 8.95 -14.85 3.70
CA ALA A 290 8.02 -14.72 2.58
C ALA A 290 6.78 -15.56 2.83
N VAL A 291 5.61 -15.06 2.44
CA VAL A 291 4.41 -15.87 2.32
C VAL A 291 4.23 -16.21 0.85
N LEU A 292 4.40 -17.49 0.52
CA LEU A 292 4.43 -17.99 -0.85
C LEU A 292 3.34 -19.03 -1.05
N LYS A 293 2.77 -19.02 -2.25
CA LYS A 293 1.87 -20.05 -2.74
C LYS A 293 2.63 -21.04 -3.62
N VAL A 294 2.54 -22.32 -3.27
CA VAL A 294 3.13 -23.44 -4.02
C VAL A 294 2.06 -24.51 -4.18
N GLY A 295 1.53 -24.64 -5.39
CA GLY A 295 0.35 -25.42 -5.72
C GLY A 295 -0.87 -25.03 -4.88
N PRO A 296 -1.54 -25.99 -4.19
CA PRO A 296 -2.72 -25.70 -3.40
C PRO A 296 -2.40 -24.97 -2.08
N GLU A 297 -1.13 -24.86 -1.70
CA GLU A 297 -0.75 -24.49 -0.34
C GLU A 297 -0.15 -23.08 -0.29
N THR A 298 -0.61 -22.28 0.68
CA THR A 298 0.02 -21.03 1.07
C THR A 298 0.75 -21.24 2.39
N ALA A 299 2.03 -20.91 2.42
CA ALA A 299 2.88 -21.16 3.59
C ALA A 299 3.86 -20.01 3.85
N LEU A 300 4.29 -19.90 5.10
CA LEU A 300 5.40 -19.06 5.50
C LEU A 300 6.71 -19.79 5.20
N TYR A 301 7.65 -19.05 4.61
CA TYR A 301 9.01 -19.49 4.32
C TYR A 301 10.03 -18.53 4.93
N THR A 302 11.19 -19.06 5.32
CA THR A 302 12.41 -18.25 5.46
C THR A 302 13.19 -18.30 4.16
N ILE A 303 13.80 -17.18 3.77
CA ILE A 303 14.67 -17.10 2.59
C ILE A 303 16.11 -16.84 3.04
N ASP A 304 17.04 -17.67 2.60
CA ASP A 304 18.47 -17.42 2.82
C ASP A 304 18.97 -16.36 1.82
N LEU A 305 19.34 -15.18 2.32
CA LEU A 305 19.78 -14.05 1.49
C LEU A 305 21.17 -14.26 0.83
N THR A 306 21.89 -15.32 1.20
CA THR A 306 23.19 -15.68 0.63
C THR A 306 23.05 -16.79 -0.40
N THR A 307 22.26 -17.83 -0.11
CA THR A 307 22.12 -19.00 -0.98
C THR A 307 20.86 -18.97 -1.86
N ALA A 308 19.97 -18.01 -1.62
CA ALA A 308 18.62 -17.89 -2.19
C ALA A 308 17.62 -18.99 -1.78
N ALA A 309 18.02 -20.00 -1.01
CA ALA A 309 17.17 -21.14 -0.71
C ALA A 309 15.94 -20.75 0.16
N ALA A 310 14.75 -21.15 -0.27
CA ALA A 310 13.53 -21.05 0.52
C ALA A 310 13.36 -22.29 1.42
N THR A 311 13.07 -22.08 2.70
CA THR A 311 12.78 -23.16 3.66
C THR A 311 11.40 -22.92 4.27
N LYS A 312 10.52 -23.92 4.14
CA LYS A 312 9.15 -23.85 4.67
C LYS A 312 9.17 -23.83 6.20
N VAL A 313 8.52 -22.83 6.80
CA VAL A 313 8.34 -22.70 8.24
C VAL A 313 7.03 -23.37 8.68
N GLY A 314 5.93 -23.10 7.97
CA GLY A 314 4.63 -23.63 8.32
C GLY A 314 3.54 -23.21 7.34
N VAL A 315 2.51 -24.05 7.21
CA VAL A 315 1.33 -23.74 6.40
C VAL A 315 0.56 -22.61 7.07
N LEU A 316 0.11 -21.63 6.28
CA LEU A 316 -0.73 -20.57 6.77
C LEU A 316 -2.13 -21.12 7.05
N GLY A 317 -2.62 -20.95 8.27
CA GLY A 317 -3.96 -21.40 8.68
C GLY A 317 -5.09 -20.51 8.14
N TYR A 318 -4.88 -19.87 6.99
CA TYR A 318 -5.76 -18.84 6.46
C TYR A 318 -6.02 -19.10 4.98
N PRO A 319 -7.27 -19.38 4.56
CA PRO A 319 -7.58 -19.77 3.19
C PRO A 319 -7.68 -18.58 2.23
N VAL A 320 -7.79 -17.36 2.75
CA VAL A 320 -7.86 -16.14 1.91
C VAL A 320 -6.45 -15.72 1.53
N GLY A 321 -6.27 -15.34 0.27
CA GLY A 321 -5.01 -14.83 -0.24
C GLY A 321 -4.61 -13.54 0.45
N LEU A 322 -3.38 -13.48 0.94
CA LEU A 322 -2.76 -12.24 1.39
C LEU A 322 -2.20 -11.48 0.18
N THR A 323 -2.26 -10.15 0.20
CA THR A 323 -1.73 -9.26 -0.84
C THR A 323 -0.47 -8.51 -0.40
N GLY A 324 -0.15 -8.52 0.91
CA GLY A 324 1.07 -7.96 1.47
C GLY A 324 1.35 -8.56 2.85
N ILE A 325 2.63 -8.57 3.26
CA ILE A 325 3.04 -8.90 4.63
C ILE A 325 4.07 -7.89 5.14
N ALA A 326 4.14 -7.74 6.46
CA ALA A 326 5.17 -6.99 7.17
C ALA A 326 5.48 -7.68 8.50
N VAL A 327 6.74 -7.85 8.83
CA VAL A 327 7.22 -8.36 10.11
C VAL A 327 7.29 -7.20 11.10
N GLU A 328 6.70 -7.40 12.27
CA GLU A 328 6.73 -6.40 13.33
C GLU A 328 8.19 -6.12 13.79
N PRO A 329 8.61 -4.83 13.85
CA PRO A 329 9.97 -4.44 14.27
C PRO A 329 10.34 -4.80 15.71
#